data_AF-A0A7S0FJJ0-F1
#
_entry.id   AF-A0A7S0FJJ0-F1
#
_cell.length_a   1.000
_cell.length_b   1.000
_cell.length_c   1.000
_cell.angle_alpha   90.00
_cell.angle_beta   90.00
_cell.angle_gamma   90.00
#
_symmetry.space_group_name_H-M   'P 1'
#
loop_
_entity.id
_entity.type
_entity.pdbx_description
1 polymer ?
#
loop_
_entity_poly.entity_id
_entity_poly.type
_entity_poly.pdbx_seq_one_letter_code
_entity_poly.pdbx_strand_id
1 'polypeptide(L)'
;LEAASGDGSRRGNSGGGGAAQLQAELARLLAVGGGLGYGNALVDEQDRRVLEASVRLYLFTESSSRDLGELASCLNSDRKDELLSRVRRLPEGEMPEDFGLHPNARIARRQQESRRLIAGIAQTLSMQTDADETGDTWEAAALLEQVKLLMERMPMPAEPPPPGLQPGLQQQLACTRCVAGVLEQEAAGYRTLLHTMEASLDGLACALSGLGPLRADLEAVGTSLRAGRVPEAW
;
A
#
# COMPACT_ATOMS: atom_id res chain seq x y z
N LEU A 1 -79.02 11.14 -19.66
CA LEU A 1 -79.42 9.77 -19.27
C LEU A 1 -78.34 8.84 -19.79
N GLU A 2 -77.53 8.35 -18.85
CA GLU A 2 -76.68 7.14 -18.83
C GLU A 2 -75.65 6.93 -19.98
N ALA A 3 -74.33 6.98 -19.78
CA ALA A 3 -73.39 6.27 -18.88
C ALA A 3 -73.06 4.82 -19.27
N ALA A 4 -71.83 4.60 -19.77
CA ALA A 4 -70.94 3.43 -19.57
C ALA A 4 -69.62 3.70 -20.35
N SER A 5 -68.55 4.20 -19.73
CA SER A 5 -67.45 3.48 -19.06
C SER A 5 -66.55 2.66 -20.01
N GLY A 6 -65.27 3.04 -20.09
CA GLY A 6 -64.24 2.43 -20.92
C GLY A 6 -62.88 3.10 -20.71
N ASP A 7 -62.26 2.75 -19.59
CA ASP A 7 -60.91 3.05 -19.11
C ASP A 7 -59.79 2.67 -20.09
N GLY A 8 -58.58 3.24 -19.96
CA GLY A 8 -57.39 2.68 -20.61
C GLY A 8 -56.30 3.64 -21.08
N SER A 9 -55.62 4.26 -20.13
CA SER A 9 -54.29 4.88 -20.24
C SER A 9 -53.31 4.19 -21.22
N ARG A 10 -52.73 4.96 -22.17
CA ARG A 10 -51.46 4.62 -22.85
C ARG A 10 -50.59 5.88 -22.97
N ARG A 11 -49.96 6.26 -21.86
CA ARG A 11 -48.79 7.15 -21.86
C ARG A 11 -47.50 6.32 -21.74
N GLY A 12 -46.62 6.50 -22.72
CA GLY A 12 -45.16 6.44 -22.64
C GLY A 12 -44.50 5.29 -21.88
N ASN A 13 -44.07 4.26 -22.61
CA ASN A 13 -42.98 3.38 -22.18
C ASN A 13 -41.83 3.48 -23.20
N SER A 14 -41.03 4.53 -23.12
CA SER A 14 -39.82 4.73 -23.96
C SER A 14 -38.56 5.04 -23.15
N GLY A 15 -38.62 4.98 -21.81
CA GLY A 15 -37.49 5.33 -20.94
C GLY A 15 -36.50 4.19 -20.64
N GLY A 16 -36.85 2.93 -20.93
CA GLY A 16 -36.04 1.77 -20.54
C GLY A 16 -34.91 1.38 -21.51
N GLY A 17 -35.02 1.74 -22.79
CA GLY A 17 -34.05 1.31 -23.83
C GLY A 17 -32.74 2.08 -23.82
N GLY A 18 -32.78 3.38 -23.52
CA GLY A 18 -31.59 4.25 -23.54
C GLY A 18 -30.57 3.90 -22.45
N ALA A 19 -31.03 3.58 -21.24
CA ALA A 19 -30.15 3.23 -20.13
C ALA A 19 -29.38 1.91 -20.38
N ALA A 20 -30.06 0.90 -20.94
CA ALA A 20 -29.44 -0.38 -21.28
C ALA A 20 -28.42 -0.24 -22.43
N GLN A 21 -28.71 0.64 -23.40
CA GLN A 21 -27.83 0.89 -24.54
C GLN A 21 -26.59 1.71 -24.14
N LEU A 22 -26.75 2.69 -23.26
CA LEU A 22 -25.64 3.44 -22.65
C LEU A 22 -24.76 2.54 -21.77
N GLN A 23 -25.35 1.62 -21.01
CA GLN A 23 -24.59 0.62 -20.25
C GLN A 23 -23.79 -0.34 -21.15
N ALA A 24 -24.34 -0.73 -22.30
CA ALA A 24 -23.65 -1.60 -23.26
C ALA A 24 -22.49 -0.87 -23.98
N GLU A 25 -22.68 0.39 -24.37
CA GLU A 25 -21.62 1.26 -24.93
C GLU A 25 -20.51 1.54 -23.91
N LEU A 26 -20.88 1.75 -22.65
CA LEU A 26 -19.93 1.96 -21.56
C LEU A 26 -19.15 0.69 -21.21
N ALA A 27 -19.80 -0.48 -21.22
CA ALA A 27 -19.10 -1.75 -21.07
C ALA A 27 -18.10 -1.98 -22.21
N ARG A 28 -18.42 -1.53 -23.44
CA ARG A 28 -17.49 -1.55 -24.57
C ARG A 28 -16.33 -0.56 -24.39
N LEU A 29 -16.59 0.68 -23.96
CA LEU A 29 -15.56 1.69 -23.70
C LEU A 29 -14.62 1.29 -22.54
N LEU A 30 -15.16 0.66 -21.49
CA LEU A 30 -14.37 0.11 -20.38
C LEU A 30 -13.55 -1.10 -20.80
N ALA A 31 -14.11 -1.99 -21.61
CA ALA A 31 -13.39 -3.14 -22.14
C ALA A 31 -12.24 -2.71 -23.08
N VAL A 32 -12.46 -1.67 -23.89
CA VAL A 32 -11.44 -1.12 -24.80
C VAL A 32 -10.42 -0.26 -24.03
N GLY A 33 -10.86 0.63 -23.14
CA GLY A 33 -9.98 1.52 -22.38
C GLY A 33 -9.18 0.79 -21.30
N GLY A 34 -9.84 -0.04 -20.51
CA GLY A 34 -9.22 -0.81 -19.42
C GLY A 34 -8.45 -2.04 -19.91
N GLY A 35 -8.87 -2.67 -21.01
CA GLY A 35 -8.23 -3.88 -21.54
C GLY A 35 -7.17 -3.65 -22.63
N LEU A 36 -7.30 -2.58 -23.44
CA LEU A 36 -6.37 -2.33 -24.57
C LEU A 36 -5.46 -1.11 -24.37
N GLY A 37 -5.89 -0.09 -23.59
CA GLY A 37 -5.10 1.11 -23.31
C GLY A 37 -4.25 1.01 -22.04
N TYR A 38 -4.86 0.53 -20.95
CA TYR A 38 -4.20 0.34 -19.65
C TYR A 38 -3.96 -1.13 -19.29
N GLY A 39 -4.47 -2.07 -20.09
CA GLY A 39 -4.57 -3.50 -19.77
C GLY A 39 -3.25 -4.25 -19.65
N ASN A 40 -2.14 -3.68 -20.14
CA ASN A 40 -0.80 -4.24 -19.95
C ASN A 40 -0.03 -3.59 -18.78
N ALA A 41 -0.54 -2.49 -18.21
CA ALA A 41 0.08 -1.75 -17.10
C ALA A 41 -0.60 -2.04 -15.75
N LEU A 42 -1.87 -2.46 -15.78
CA LEU A 42 -2.64 -2.83 -14.60
C LEU A 42 -2.51 -4.33 -14.37
N VAL A 43 -1.68 -4.70 -13.40
CA VAL A 43 -1.41 -6.11 -13.06
C VAL A 43 -2.46 -6.65 -12.08
N ASP A 44 -3.02 -5.79 -11.23
CA ASP A 44 -3.99 -6.18 -10.19
C ASP A 44 -5.45 -6.02 -10.65
N GLU A 45 -6.27 -7.04 -10.36
CA GLU A 45 -7.72 -7.03 -10.54
C GLU A 45 -8.39 -5.94 -9.68
N GLN A 46 -7.80 -5.59 -8.54
CA GLN A 46 -8.30 -4.52 -7.68
C GLN A 46 -8.11 -3.15 -8.33
N ASP A 47 -6.97 -2.89 -8.95
CA ASP A 47 -6.73 -1.65 -9.71
C ASP A 47 -7.68 -1.55 -10.91
N ARG A 48 -7.92 -2.68 -11.59
CA ARG A 48 -8.90 -2.74 -12.69
C ARG A 48 -10.30 -2.36 -12.22
N ARG A 49 -10.72 -2.85 -11.05
CA ARG A 49 -12.02 -2.50 -10.45
C ARG A 49 -12.11 -1.03 -10.06
N VAL A 50 -11.04 -0.46 -9.50
CA VAL A 50 -11.00 0.98 -9.14
C VAL A 50 -11.08 1.85 -10.39
N LEU A 51 -10.36 1.50 -11.46
CA LEU A 51 -10.43 2.21 -12.74
C LEU A 51 -11.85 2.14 -13.33
N GLU A 52 -12.43 0.94 -13.35
CA GLU A 52 -13.79 0.73 -13.85
C GLU A 52 -14.83 1.52 -13.05
N ALA A 53 -14.71 1.51 -11.72
CA ALA A 53 -15.57 2.31 -10.84
C ALA A 53 -15.40 3.81 -11.07
N SER A 54 -14.17 4.28 -11.25
CA SER A 54 -13.86 5.70 -11.49
C SER A 54 -14.48 6.18 -12.80
N VAL A 55 -14.29 5.43 -13.90
CA VAL A 55 -14.87 5.77 -15.20
C VAL A 55 -16.41 5.74 -15.16
N ARG A 56 -17.01 4.76 -14.47
CA ARG A 56 -18.46 4.73 -14.26
C ARG A 56 -18.96 5.95 -13.49
N LEU A 57 -18.25 6.38 -12.45
CA LEU A 57 -18.62 7.56 -11.68
C LEU A 57 -18.66 8.82 -12.55
N TYR A 58 -17.66 9.03 -13.41
CA TYR A 58 -17.59 10.22 -14.28
C TYR A 58 -18.55 10.19 -15.47
N LEU A 59 -18.86 9.01 -16.03
CA LEU A 59 -19.74 8.89 -17.18
C LEU A 59 -21.24 8.89 -16.80
N PHE A 60 -21.59 8.48 -15.56
CA PHE A 60 -22.98 8.42 -15.09
C PHE A 60 -23.37 9.52 -14.08
N THR A 61 -22.53 10.56 -13.92
CA THR A 61 -22.78 11.67 -12.98
C THR A 61 -23.96 12.59 -13.31
N GLU A 62 -24.92 12.15 -14.12
CA GLU A 62 -26.19 12.86 -14.29
C GLU A 62 -27.18 12.65 -13.13
N SER A 63 -26.95 11.74 -12.17
CA SER A 63 -28.02 11.40 -11.21
C SER A 63 -27.65 11.09 -9.75
N SER A 64 -26.40 11.25 -9.32
CA SER A 64 -26.03 10.97 -7.92
C SER A 64 -25.22 12.09 -7.29
N SER A 65 -25.92 12.88 -6.46
CA SER A 65 -25.56 13.56 -5.20
C SER A 65 -24.10 13.74 -4.76
N ARG A 66 -23.13 13.86 -5.68
CA ARG A 66 -21.81 14.41 -5.38
C ARG A 66 -21.73 15.78 -6.01
N ASP A 67 -21.43 16.77 -5.17
CA ASP A 67 -20.96 18.07 -5.60
C ASP A 67 -19.61 17.88 -6.29
N LEU A 68 -19.62 17.42 -7.54
CA LEU A 68 -18.46 17.53 -8.45
C LEU A 68 -18.11 19.00 -8.74
N GLY A 69 -18.84 19.95 -8.15
CA GLY A 69 -18.53 21.36 -8.16
C GLY A 69 -18.30 21.89 -9.57
N GLU A 70 -17.22 22.67 -9.71
CA GLU A 70 -16.84 23.31 -10.98
C GLU A 70 -16.39 22.30 -12.07
N LEU A 71 -16.01 21.07 -11.71
CA LEU A 71 -15.60 20.02 -12.66
C LEU A 71 -16.78 19.50 -13.49
N ALA A 72 -17.97 19.36 -12.90
CA ALA A 72 -19.18 19.00 -13.64
C ALA A 72 -19.54 20.07 -14.69
N SER A 73 -19.25 21.35 -14.40
CA SER A 73 -19.49 22.45 -15.34
C SER A 73 -18.54 22.41 -16.55
N CYS A 74 -17.37 21.76 -16.43
CA CYS A 74 -16.38 21.69 -17.50
C CYS A 74 -16.75 20.72 -18.62
N LEU A 75 -17.63 19.74 -18.36
CA LEU A 75 -17.95 18.67 -19.32
C LEU A 75 -19.03 19.05 -20.36
N ASN A 76 -19.67 20.23 -20.22
CA ASN A 76 -20.85 20.62 -21.00
C ASN A 76 -20.56 21.66 -22.11
N SER A 77 -19.38 21.68 -22.73
CA SER A 77 -19.10 22.60 -23.86
C SER A 77 -18.43 21.89 -25.04
N ASP A 78 -19.00 22.09 -26.22
CA ASP A 78 -18.50 21.57 -27.50
C ASP A 78 -17.32 22.40 -28.06
N ARG A 79 -17.00 23.54 -27.42
CA ARG A 79 -15.97 24.48 -27.90
C ARG A 79 -14.68 24.36 -27.12
N LYS A 80 -13.61 23.98 -27.83
CA LYS A 80 -12.24 23.83 -27.29
C LYS A 80 -11.76 25.05 -26.50
N ASP A 81 -12.01 26.26 -26.98
CA ASP A 81 -11.54 27.48 -26.33
C ASP A 81 -12.26 27.74 -25.00
N GLU A 82 -13.54 27.39 -24.91
CA GLU A 82 -14.30 27.47 -23.67
C GLU A 82 -13.79 26.44 -22.65
N LEU A 83 -13.52 25.21 -23.09
CA LEU A 83 -12.91 24.17 -22.25
C LEU A 83 -11.55 24.61 -21.70
N LEU A 84 -10.67 25.14 -22.56
CA LEU A 84 -9.35 25.63 -22.13
C LEU A 84 -9.45 26.80 -21.15
N SER A 85 -10.40 27.72 -21.38
CA SER A 85 -10.64 28.84 -20.46
C SER A 85 -11.17 28.37 -19.11
N ARG A 86 -11.98 27.28 -19.07
CA ARG A 86 -12.46 26.66 -17.83
C ARG A 86 -11.34 25.93 -17.11
N VAL A 87 -10.54 25.12 -17.81
CA VAL A 87 -9.39 24.42 -17.22
C VAL A 87 -8.41 25.40 -16.55
N ARG A 88 -8.17 26.56 -17.17
CA ARG A 88 -7.31 27.61 -16.60
C ARG A 88 -7.89 28.32 -15.37
N ARG A 89 -9.19 28.19 -15.11
CA ARG A 89 -9.85 28.77 -13.92
C ARG A 89 -9.87 27.81 -12.74
N LEU A 90 -9.53 26.52 -12.93
CA LEU A 90 -9.48 25.58 -11.82
C LEU A 90 -8.44 26.03 -10.79
N PRO A 91 -8.73 25.91 -9.49
CA PRO A 91 -7.76 26.19 -8.45
C PRO A 91 -6.56 25.26 -8.58
N GLU A 92 -5.35 25.81 -8.41
CA GLU A 92 -4.10 25.04 -8.44
C GLU A 92 -3.96 24.06 -7.24
N GLY A 93 -4.80 24.23 -6.22
CA GLY A 93 -4.83 23.39 -5.03
C GLY A 93 -5.67 22.13 -5.25
N GLU A 94 -5.01 21.01 -5.47
CA GLU A 94 -5.64 19.68 -5.52
C GLU A 94 -6.22 19.28 -4.15
N MET A 95 -7.53 19.05 -4.06
CA MET A 95 -8.14 18.43 -2.88
C MET A 95 -8.34 16.92 -3.11
N PRO A 96 -8.11 16.07 -2.10
CA PRO A 96 -8.34 14.63 -2.24
C PRO A 96 -9.78 14.27 -2.66
N GLU A 97 -10.74 15.10 -2.24
CA GLU A 97 -12.17 14.92 -2.51
C GLU A 97 -12.49 15.03 -4.00
N ASP A 98 -11.74 15.85 -4.76
CA ASP A 98 -11.88 15.99 -6.22
C ASP A 98 -11.60 14.67 -6.94
N PHE A 99 -10.74 13.83 -6.35
CA PHE A 99 -10.40 12.49 -6.84
C PHE A 99 -11.21 11.38 -6.17
N GLY A 100 -12.20 11.72 -5.34
CA GLY A 100 -12.97 10.75 -4.56
C GLY A 100 -12.19 10.08 -3.43
N LEU A 101 -11.04 10.64 -3.04
CA LEU A 101 -10.19 10.13 -1.96
C LEU A 101 -10.59 10.76 -0.61
N HIS A 102 -10.31 10.04 0.48
CA HIS A 102 -10.50 10.56 1.83
C HIS A 102 -9.51 11.70 2.11
N PRO A 103 -9.87 12.77 2.86
CA PRO A 103 -8.97 13.90 3.16
C PRO A 103 -7.64 13.50 3.82
N ASN A 104 -7.60 12.36 4.51
CA ASN A 104 -6.36 11.78 5.06
C ASN A 104 -5.31 11.43 4.00
N ALA A 105 -5.70 11.23 2.74
CA ALA A 105 -4.76 10.99 1.65
C ALA A 105 -3.75 12.16 1.50
N ARG A 106 -4.18 13.40 1.76
CA ARG A 106 -3.27 14.56 1.78
C ARG A 106 -2.24 14.48 2.90
N ILE A 107 -2.65 14.01 4.09
CA ILE A 107 -1.75 13.82 5.23
C ILE A 107 -0.74 12.71 4.89
N ALA A 108 -1.22 11.58 4.37
CA ALA A 108 -0.36 10.47 3.95
C ALA A 108 0.67 10.90 2.89
N ARG A 109 0.24 11.66 1.87
CA ARG A 109 1.13 12.22 0.84
C ARG A 109 2.21 13.12 1.43
N ARG A 110 1.82 14.07 2.30
CA ARG A 110 2.78 14.97 2.97
C ARG A 110 3.76 14.22 3.87
N GLN A 111 3.30 13.19 4.58
CA GLN A 111 4.18 12.34 5.39
C GLN A 111 5.18 11.59 4.51
N GLN A 112 4.73 11.07 3.36
CA GLN A 112 5.59 10.37 2.41
C GLN A 112 6.62 11.32 1.78
N GLU A 113 6.21 12.51 1.33
CA GLU A 113 7.10 13.55 0.81
C GLU A 113 8.13 13.96 1.87
N SER A 114 7.70 14.24 3.10
CA SER A 114 8.59 14.56 4.22
C SER A 114 9.61 13.45 4.50
N ARG A 115 9.16 12.19 4.55
CA ARG A 115 10.06 11.02 4.73
C ARG A 115 11.07 10.91 3.58
N ARG A 116 10.65 11.14 2.33
CA ARG A 116 11.54 11.13 1.16
C ARG A 116 12.58 12.26 1.22
N LEU A 117 12.16 13.46 1.62
CA LEU A 117 13.07 14.60 1.79
C LEU A 117 14.11 14.32 2.89
N ILE A 118 13.68 13.84 4.05
CA ILE A 118 14.57 13.48 5.15
C ILE A 118 15.53 12.36 4.72
N ALA A 119 15.04 11.34 4.01
CA ALA A 119 15.88 10.28 3.48
C ALA A 119 16.93 10.80 2.49
N GLY A 120 16.57 11.72 1.59
CA GLY A 120 17.50 12.35 0.64
C GLY A 120 18.54 13.24 1.33
N ILE A 121 18.14 13.99 2.37
CA ILE A 121 19.08 14.79 3.18
C ILE A 121 20.05 13.87 3.92
N ALA A 122 19.56 12.80 4.55
CA ALA A 122 20.39 11.83 5.25
C ALA A 122 21.42 11.16 4.32
N GLN A 123 21.02 10.79 3.10
CA GLN A 123 21.93 10.26 2.08
C GLN A 123 23.02 11.26 1.69
N THR A 124 22.68 12.55 1.59
CA THR A 124 23.63 13.60 1.22
C THR A 124 24.63 13.87 2.34
N LEU A 125 24.17 13.87 3.60
CA LEU A 125 25.04 14.08 4.77
C LEU A 125 25.98 12.90 5.02
N SER A 126 25.52 11.66 4.83
CA SER A 126 26.36 10.46 4.98
C SER A 126 27.57 10.48 4.05
N MET A 127 27.44 11.05 2.85
CA MET A 127 28.55 11.19 1.90
C MET A 127 29.61 12.21 2.36
N GLN A 128 29.29 13.09 3.32
CA GLN A 128 30.22 14.10 3.82
C GLN A 128 31.03 13.60 5.03
N THR A 129 30.55 12.58 5.74
CA THR A 129 31.16 12.08 6.98
C THR A 129 32.20 10.98 6.77
N ASP A 130 32.26 10.36 5.58
CA ASP A 130 33.27 9.34 5.23
C ASP A 130 34.71 9.90 5.14
N ALA A 131 34.91 11.20 5.42
CA ALA A 131 36.20 11.88 5.33
C ALA A 131 36.92 12.10 6.67
N ASP A 132 36.36 11.67 7.81
CA ASP A 132 36.93 11.97 9.14
C ASP A 132 37.20 10.69 9.97
N GLU A 133 38.43 10.17 9.88
CA GLU A 133 38.92 8.91 10.50
C GLU A 133 38.91 8.88 12.05
N THR A 134 38.42 9.93 12.73
CA THR A 134 38.53 10.05 14.20
C THR A 134 37.23 9.64 14.94
N GLY A 135 36.10 9.45 14.23
CA GLY A 135 34.78 9.14 14.84
C GLY A 135 34.48 7.65 15.07
N ASP A 136 35.19 6.75 14.40
CA ASP A 136 34.82 5.33 14.28
C ASP A 136 34.78 4.56 15.61
N THR A 137 35.62 4.93 16.58
CA THR A 137 35.73 4.16 17.84
C THR A 137 34.55 4.41 18.80
N TRP A 138 34.06 5.65 18.88
CA TRP A 138 32.89 5.99 19.69
C TRP A 138 31.61 5.41 19.08
N GLU A 139 31.48 5.48 17.75
CA GLU A 139 30.35 4.92 17.03
C GLU A 139 30.29 3.38 17.12
N ALA A 140 31.45 2.71 17.06
CA ALA A 140 31.52 1.26 17.26
C ALA A 140 31.11 0.84 18.68
N ALA A 141 31.50 1.61 19.71
CA ALA A 141 31.12 1.33 21.09
C ALA A 141 29.60 1.52 21.33
N ALA A 142 29.02 2.58 20.78
CA ALA A 142 27.58 2.83 20.84
C ALA A 142 26.77 1.75 20.09
N LEU A 143 27.26 1.32 18.91
CA LEU A 143 26.66 0.23 18.16
C LEU A 143 26.73 -1.09 18.93
N LEU A 144 27.83 -1.37 19.62
CA LEU A 144 27.96 -2.56 20.46
C LEU A 144 26.96 -2.55 21.63
N GLU A 145 26.73 -1.41 22.27
CA GLU A 145 25.70 -1.26 23.31
C GLU A 145 24.29 -1.52 22.75
N GLN A 146 23.98 -0.98 21.57
CA GLN A 146 22.70 -1.24 20.90
C GLN A 146 22.51 -2.73 20.58
N VAL A 147 23.55 -3.39 20.05
CA VAL A 147 23.52 -4.83 19.76
C VAL A 147 23.26 -5.64 21.03
N LYS A 148 23.93 -5.33 22.14
CA LYS A 148 23.70 -5.99 23.43
C LYS A 148 22.27 -5.81 23.93
N LEU A 149 21.74 -4.59 23.85
CA LEU A 149 20.36 -4.31 24.25
C LEU A 149 19.37 -5.06 23.37
N LEU A 150 19.60 -5.14 22.06
CA LEU A 150 18.77 -5.93 21.14
C LEU A 150 18.79 -7.41 21.52
N MET A 151 19.97 -7.98 21.76
CA MET A 151 20.11 -9.38 22.20
C MET A 151 19.38 -9.66 23.51
N GLU A 152 19.45 -8.75 24.49
CA GLU A 152 18.73 -8.87 25.77
C GLU A 152 17.20 -8.79 25.60
N ARG A 153 16.72 -7.99 24.64
CA ARG A 153 15.29 -7.81 24.38
C ARG A 153 14.70 -8.87 23.46
N MET A 154 15.53 -9.60 22.71
CA MET A 154 15.05 -10.64 21.81
C MET A 154 14.45 -11.79 22.63
N PRO A 155 13.24 -12.26 22.27
CA PRO A 155 12.69 -13.46 22.87
C PRO A 155 13.59 -14.64 22.50
N MET A 156 14.06 -15.37 23.52
CA MET A 156 14.84 -16.59 23.33
C MET A 156 14.08 -17.53 22.38
N PRO A 157 14.74 -18.14 21.38
CA PRO A 157 14.08 -19.05 20.46
C PRO A 157 13.44 -20.17 21.29
N ALA A 158 12.10 -20.15 21.37
CA ALA A 158 11.38 -21.20 22.07
C ALA A 158 11.62 -22.50 21.30
N GLU A 159 12.34 -23.43 21.93
CA GLU A 159 12.52 -24.77 21.41
C GLU A 159 11.14 -25.34 21.03
N PRO A 160 11.03 -26.01 19.86
CA PRO A 160 9.76 -26.61 19.49
C PRO A 160 9.34 -27.60 20.58
N PRO A 161 8.07 -27.59 21.03
CA PRO A 161 7.58 -28.65 21.89
C PRO A 161 7.82 -29.99 21.17
N PRO A 162 8.26 -31.05 21.89
CA PRO A 162 8.64 -32.31 21.26
C PRO A 162 7.45 -32.87 20.46
N PRO A 163 7.70 -33.49 19.30
CA PRO A 163 6.67 -34.05 18.44
C PRO A 163 5.90 -35.13 19.22
N GLY A 164 4.69 -34.80 19.68
CA GLY A 164 3.87 -35.66 20.53
C GLY A 164 3.27 -34.99 21.78
N LEU A 165 3.72 -33.79 22.16
CA LEU A 165 3.20 -33.04 23.32
C LEU A 165 2.28 -31.86 22.96
N GLN A 166 1.51 -31.95 21.88
CA GLN A 166 0.32 -31.10 21.69
C GLN A 166 -0.98 -31.89 21.95
N PRO A 167 -1.29 -32.26 23.22
CA PRO A 167 -2.42 -33.14 23.53
C PRO A 167 -3.80 -32.45 23.52
N GLY A 168 -4.04 -31.43 22.67
CA GLY A 168 -5.31 -30.68 22.74
C GLY A 168 -5.86 -30.11 21.44
N LEU A 169 -5.04 -29.46 20.62
CA LEU A 169 -5.57 -28.72 19.46
C LEU A 169 -5.88 -29.62 18.25
N GLN A 170 -5.09 -30.66 17.99
CA GLN A 170 -5.29 -31.52 16.81
C GLN A 170 -6.54 -32.40 16.89
N GLN A 171 -7.13 -32.57 18.08
CA GLN A 171 -8.19 -33.55 18.31
C GLN A 171 -9.62 -33.01 18.10
N GLN A 172 -9.80 -31.70 17.95
CA GLN A 172 -11.14 -31.12 17.83
C GLN A 172 -11.29 -30.29 16.54
N LEU A 173 -11.92 -30.89 15.53
CA LEU A 173 -12.40 -30.27 14.28
C LEU A 173 -11.34 -29.97 13.20
N ALA A 174 -11.72 -30.13 11.93
CA ALA A 174 -10.85 -29.93 10.77
C ALA A 174 -10.27 -28.50 10.68
N CYS A 175 -11.05 -27.49 11.08
CA CYS A 175 -10.61 -26.09 11.10
C CYS A 175 -9.43 -25.87 12.07
N THR A 176 -9.47 -26.50 13.25
CA THR A 176 -8.39 -26.40 14.26
C THR A 176 -7.12 -27.05 13.76
N ARG A 177 -7.22 -28.13 12.96
CA ARG A 177 -6.06 -28.76 12.32
C ARG A 177 -5.39 -27.86 11.27
N CYS A 178 -6.18 -27.16 10.45
CA CYS A 178 -5.63 -26.22 9.45
C CYS A 178 -4.94 -25.03 10.13
N VAL A 179 -5.56 -24.46 11.16
CA VAL A 179 -4.97 -23.35 11.94
C VAL A 179 -3.70 -23.81 12.66
N ALA A 180 -3.71 -24.99 13.28
CA ALA A 180 -2.52 -25.55 13.92
C ALA A 180 -1.36 -25.74 12.93
N GLY A 181 -1.63 -26.22 11.72
CA GLY A 181 -0.61 -26.36 10.68
C GLY A 181 -0.01 -25.03 10.23
N VAL A 182 -0.84 -23.99 10.04
CA VAL A 182 -0.34 -22.64 9.71
C VAL A 182 0.49 -22.08 10.85
N LEU A 183 0.04 -22.23 12.11
CA LEU A 183 0.80 -21.75 13.27
C LEU A 183 2.15 -22.47 13.44
N GLU A 184 2.22 -23.77 13.16
CA GLU A 184 3.48 -24.51 13.18
C GLU A 184 4.45 -24.02 12.10
N GLN A 185 3.94 -23.72 10.90
CA GLN A 185 4.72 -23.17 9.80
C GLN A 185 5.20 -21.73 10.09
N GLU A 186 4.31 -20.86 10.55
CA GLU A 186 4.66 -19.49 10.94
C GLU A 186 5.64 -19.47 12.12
N ALA A 187 5.46 -20.37 13.11
CA ALA A 187 6.41 -20.53 14.20
C ALA A 187 7.77 -21.05 13.71
N ALA A 188 7.82 -21.92 12.71
CA ALA A 188 9.07 -22.35 12.10
C ALA A 188 9.77 -21.19 11.38
N GLY A 189 9.04 -20.40 10.59
CA GLY A 189 9.57 -19.19 9.93
C GLY A 189 10.11 -18.18 10.95
N TYR A 190 9.35 -17.93 12.02
CA TYR A 190 9.76 -17.05 13.10
C TYR A 190 11.04 -17.52 13.82
N ARG A 191 11.19 -18.83 14.05
CA ARG A 191 12.44 -19.38 14.62
C ARG A 191 13.62 -19.21 13.68
N THR A 192 13.44 -19.44 12.38
CA THR A 192 14.49 -19.21 11.39
C THR A 192 14.92 -17.75 11.37
N LEU A 193 13.97 -16.82 11.45
CA LEU A 193 14.26 -15.40 11.57
C LEU A 193 15.05 -15.09 12.85
N LEU A 194 14.60 -15.56 14.02
CA LEU A 194 15.30 -15.34 15.28
C LEU A 194 16.73 -15.88 15.26
N HIS A 195 16.95 -17.06 14.69
CA HIS A 195 18.28 -17.63 14.59
C HIS A 195 19.19 -16.82 13.65
N THR A 196 18.63 -16.31 12.55
CA THR A 196 19.36 -15.43 11.62
C THR A 196 19.74 -14.11 12.29
N MET A 197 18.80 -13.53 13.06
CA MET A 197 19.05 -12.32 13.84
C MET A 197 20.13 -12.54 14.89
N GLU A 198 20.04 -13.61 15.69
CA GLU A 198 21.03 -13.99 16.70
C GLU A 198 22.42 -14.17 16.09
N ALA A 199 22.55 -14.98 15.02
CA ALA A 199 23.82 -15.20 14.34
C ALA A 199 24.40 -13.90 13.76
N SER A 200 23.56 -13.01 13.23
CA SER A 200 24.00 -11.71 12.69
C SER A 200 24.47 -10.74 13.78
N LEU A 201 23.77 -10.69 14.93
CA LEU A 201 24.11 -9.83 16.06
C LEU A 201 25.37 -10.33 16.79
N ASP A 202 25.49 -11.64 17.01
CA ASP A 202 26.71 -12.26 17.57
C ASP A 202 27.92 -12.06 16.66
N GLY A 203 27.73 -12.27 15.35
CA GLY A 203 28.76 -12.04 14.35
C GLY A 203 29.24 -10.58 14.34
N LEU A 204 28.29 -9.63 14.41
CA LEU A 204 28.59 -8.21 14.49
C LEU A 204 29.30 -7.84 15.80
N ALA A 205 28.84 -8.35 16.94
CA ALA A 205 29.48 -8.12 18.24
C ALA A 205 30.93 -8.65 18.27
N CYS A 206 31.17 -9.83 17.70
CA CYS A 206 32.51 -10.40 17.56
C CYS A 206 33.40 -9.54 16.64
N ALA A 207 32.87 -9.10 15.49
CA ALA A 207 33.60 -8.26 14.56
C ALA A 207 33.96 -6.90 15.15
N LEU A 208 33.02 -6.24 15.84
CA LEU A 208 33.25 -4.96 16.52
C LEU A 208 34.24 -5.06 17.68
N SER A 209 34.30 -6.21 18.35
CA SER A 209 35.27 -6.48 19.42
C SER A 209 36.65 -6.90 18.90
N GLY A 210 36.85 -6.96 17.58
CA GLY A 210 38.11 -7.38 16.94
C GLY A 210 38.39 -8.88 17.02
N LEU A 211 37.40 -9.69 17.39
CA LEU A 211 37.52 -11.14 17.58
C LEU A 211 37.18 -11.95 16.30
N GLY A 212 36.68 -11.29 15.26
CA GLY A 212 36.32 -11.95 14.00
C GLY A 212 36.38 -11.00 12.79
N PRO A 213 36.42 -11.54 11.56
CA PRO A 213 36.43 -10.74 10.34
C PRO A 213 35.04 -10.11 10.09
N LEU A 214 35.02 -8.82 9.79
CA LEU A 214 33.81 -8.13 9.31
C LEU A 214 33.52 -8.58 7.87
N ARG A 215 32.42 -9.29 7.68
CA ARG A 215 31.92 -9.70 6.35
C ARG A 215 31.00 -8.62 5.79
N ALA A 216 30.89 -8.52 4.47
CA ALA A 216 30.01 -7.55 3.80
C ALA A 216 28.55 -7.62 4.30
N ASP A 217 28.04 -8.84 4.56
CA ASP A 217 26.69 -9.04 5.08
C ASP A 217 26.53 -8.46 6.50
N LEU A 218 27.54 -8.61 7.37
CA LEU A 218 27.53 -8.07 8.74
C LEU A 218 27.73 -6.54 8.74
N GLU A 219 28.51 -6.02 7.80
CA GLU A 219 28.71 -4.59 7.61
C GLU A 219 27.41 -3.91 7.15
N ALA A 220 26.65 -4.53 6.25
CA ALA A 220 25.33 -4.05 5.85
C ALA A 220 24.33 -4.01 7.02
N VAL A 221 24.35 -5.03 7.89
CA VAL A 221 23.58 -5.07 9.14
C VAL A 221 24.01 -3.95 10.08
N GLY A 222 25.32 -3.79 10.32
CA GLY A 222 25.86 -2.74 11.19
C GLY A 222 25.54 -1.33 10.70
N THR A 223 25.61 -1.10 9.38
CA THR A 223 25.23 0.17 8.74
C THR A 223 23.74 0.45 8.91
N SER A 224 22.89 -0.57 8.74
CA SER A 224 21.44 -0.45 8.93
C SER A 224 21.09 -0.12 10.38
N LEU A 225 21.73 -0.79 11.34
CA LEU A 225 21.56 -0.54 12.78
C LEU A 225 22.03 0.86 13.18
N ARG A 226 23.20 1.31 12.67
CA ARG A 226 23.69 2.69 12.90
C ARG A 226 22.71 3.73 12.37
N ALA A 227 22.06 3.44 11.24
CA ALA A 227 21.02 4.29 10.66
C ALA A 227 19.64 4.14 11.32
N GLY A 228 19.49 3.28 12.35
CA GLY A 228 18.21 3.02 13.03
C GLY A 228 17.16 2.33 12.14
N ARG A 229 17.59 1.60 11.11
CA ARG A 229 16.74 0.86 10.17
C ARG A 229 16.78 -0.64 10.44
N VAL A 230 15.73 -1.33 10.04
CA VAL A 230 15.71 -2.79 10.02
C VAL A 230 16.62 -3.27 8.87
N PRO A 231 17.63 -4.11 9.14
CA PRO A 231 18.45 -4.74 8.12
C PRO A 231 17.61 -5.53 7.11
N GLU A 232 18.00 -5.50 5.83
CA GLU A 232 17.30 -6.24 4.76
C GLU A 232 17.44 -7.76 4.87
N ALA A 233 18.46 -8.23 5.60
CA ALA A 233 18.69 -9.65 5.84
C ALA A 233 17.71 -10.28 6.85
N TRP A 234 16.91 -9.46 7.56
CA TRP A 234 15.92 -9.88 8.55
C TRP A 234 14.50 -9.72 7.98
#